data_AF-A0A661N698-F1
#
_entry.id   AF-A0A661N698-F1
#
_cell.length_a   1.000
_cell.length_b   1.000
_cell.length_c   1.000
_cell.angle_alpha   90.00
_cell.angle_beta   90.00
_cell.angle_gamma   90.00
#
_symmetry.space_group_name_H-M   'P 1'
#
loop_
_entity.id
_entity.type
_entity.pdbx_description
1 polymer ?
#
loop_
_entity_poly.entity_id
_entity_poly.type
_entity_poly.pdbx_seq_one_letter_code
_entity_poly.pdbx_strand_id
1 'polypeptide(L)'
;MSDSDLRWLYRDQAPRAPDGRFSLEDRIEGPGPIELDIGFGRGLSLFERAATSPESRIIGIEVKTKLAYKVNQQLQKRDLRNVAILCGDAREILKRAEPAGSVQRVALHFPDPWWKKRHDKRRVIGEVLLTELGRLMEPGGELFIQTDVEHRAEQYVAQLRERAGFTLASGSGYVDANPFNARSNREKRAMEDDLPVWRILATRN
;
A
#
# COMPACT_ATOMS: atom_id res chain seq x y z
N MET A 1 -23.91 -16.99 -12.76
CA MET A 1 -23.50 -15.65 -13.25
C MET A 1 -22.48 -15.84 -14.35
N SER A 2 -22.64 -15.12 -15.47
CA SER A 2 -21.66 -15.13 -16.57
C SER A 2 -20.39 -14.36 -16.19
N ASP A 3 -19.30 -14.51 -16.98
CA ASP A 3 -18.07 -13.71 -16.77
C ASP A 3 -18.33 -12.21 -16.95
N SER A 4 -19.25 -11.84 -17.83
CA SER A 4 -19.70 -10.45 -18.03
C SER A 4 -20.41 -9.90 -16.79
N ASP A 5 -21.31 -10.68 -16.18
CA ASP A 5 -22.03 -10.28 -14.97
C ASP A 5 -21.06 -10.08 -13.81
N LEU A 6 -20.06 -10.96 -13.68
CA LEU A 6 -19.04 -10.86 -12.65
C LEU A 6 -18.16 -9.61 -12.85
N ARG A 7 -17.77 -9.30 -14.09
CA ARG A 7 -16.98 -8.08 -14.37
C ARG A 7 -17.76 -6.81 -14.06
N TRP A 8 -19.06 -6.79 -14.39
CA TRP A 8 -19.94 -5.67 -14.04
C TRP A 8 -20.04 -5.53 -12.52
N LEU A 9 -20.36 -6.62 -11.82
CA LEU A 9 -20.46 -6.66 -10.35
C LEU A 9 -19.20 -6.11 -9.68
N TYR A 10 -18.01 -6.58 -10.09
CA TYR A 10 -16.76 -6.10 -9.50
C TYR A 10 -16.54 -4.62 -9.73
N ARG A 11 -16.85 -4.11 -10.93
CA ARG A 11 -16.65 -2.69 -11.25
C ARG A 11 -17.63 -1.79 -10.49
N ASP A 12 -18.86 -2.25 -10.34
CA ASP A 12 -19.94 -1.51 -9.70
C ASP A 12 -19.81 -1.49 -8.16
N GLN A 13 -19.49 -2.65 -7.57
CA GLN A 13 -19.54 -2.84 -6.12
C GLN A 13 -18.18 -2.74 -5.41
N ALA A 14 -17.07 -2.55 -6.14
CA ALA A 14 -15.78 -2.30 -5.49
C ALA A 14 -15.82 -0.94 -4.77
N PRO A 15 -15.48 -0.86 -3.46
CA PRO A 15 -15.56 0.39 -2.70
C PRO A 15 -14.65 1.45 -3.32
N ARG A 16 -15.14 2.66 -3.59
CA ARG A 16 -14.35 3.74 -4.20
C ARG A 16 -14.15 4.90 -3.24
N ALA A 17 -13.08 5.65 -3.45
CA ALA A 17 -12.96 6.96 -2.84
C ALA A 17 -14.09 7.88 -3.36
N PRO A 18 -14.61 8.81 -2.53
CA PRO A 18 -15.54 9.85 -2.99
C PRO A 18 -14.98 10.62 -4.17
N ASP A 19 -15.81 11.34 -4.92
CA ASP A 19 -15.33 12.33 -5.88
C ASP A 19 -14.83 13.60 -5.16
N GLY A 20 -13.89 14.34 -5.76
CA GLY A 20 -13.33 15.54 -5.15
C GLY A 20 -12.37 15.26 -3.99
N ARG A 21 -12.07 16.28 -3.18
CA ARG A 21 -11.23 16.13 -1.96
C ARG A 21 -12.01 15.39 -0.88
N PHE A 22 -11.34 14.54 -0.10
CA PHE A 22 -11.97 13.77 0.97
C PHE A 22 -10.98 13.49 2.12
N SER A 23 -11.52 13.33 3.33
CA SER A 23 -10.73 12.94 4.51
C SER A 23 -10.48 11.43 4.54
N LEU A 24 -9.25 11.00 4.82
CA LEU A 24 -8.94 9.60 5.10
C LEU A 24 -9.62 9.11 6.39
N GLU A 25 -9.78 9.99 7.37
CA GLU A 25 -10.45 9.67 8.64
C GLU A 25 -11.90 9.26 8.41
N ASP A 26 -12.59 9.91 7.47
CA ASP A 26 -13.98 9.58 7.16
C ASP A 26 -14.11 8.21 6.48
N ARG A 27 -13.01 7.60 6.04
CA ARG A 27 -13.03 6.31 5.32
C ARG A 27 -12.84 5.11 6.24
N ILE A 28 -12.53 5.34 7.51
CA ILE A 28 -12.24 4.28 8.45
C ILE A 28 -12.66 4.64 9.87
N GLU A 29 -13.44 3.77 10.49
CA GLU A 29 -13.99 4.01 11.82
C GLU A 29 -12.94 3.85 12.92
N GLY A 30 -13.23 4.45 14.08
CA GLY A 30 -12.48 4.29 15.31
C GLY A 30 -11.35 5.31 15.51
N PRO A 31 -10.73 5.31 16.71
CA PRO A 31 -9.53 6.08 17.00
C PRO A 31 -8.27 5.32 16.56
N GLY A 32 -7.14 6.03 16.45
CA GLY A 32 -5.82 5.42 16.22
C GLY A 32 -5.12 5.90 14.95
N PRO A 33 -3.86 5.50 14.76
CA PRO A 33 -3.07 5.92 13.60
C PRO A 33 -3.64 5.34 12.30
N ILE A 34 -3.55 6.11 11.21
CA ILE A 34 -3.91 5.62 9.88
C ILE A 34 -2.68 5.00 9.21
N GLU A 35 -2.88 3.83 8.63
CA GLU A 35 -1.89 3.11 7.84
C GLU A 35 -2.43 2.84 6.44
N LEU A 36 -1.55 2.87 5.44
CA LEU A 36 -1.89 2.56 4.05
C LEU A 36 -1.21 1.25 3.61
N ASP A 37 -1.95 0.37 2.95
CA ASP A 37 -1.40 -0.77 2.21
C ASP A 37 -1.74 -0.61 0.72
N ILE A 38 -0.74 -0.19 -0.07
CA ILE A 38 -0.91 0.15 -1.48
C ILE A 38 -0.56 -1.06 -2.35
N GLY A 39 -1.55 -1.53 -3.10
CA GLY A 39 -1.44 -2.72 -3.94
C GLY A 39 -1.55 -4.01 -3.15
N PHE A 40 -2.40 -4.06 -2.12
CA PHE A 40 -2.53 -5.20 -1.19
C PHE A 40 -2.87 -6.55 -1.85
N GLY A 41 -3.31 -6.56 -3.12
CA GLY A 41 -3.57 -7.79 -3.87
C GLY A 41 -4.67 -8.65 -3.25
N ARG A 42 -4.32 -9.83 -2.71
CA ARG A 42 -5.30 -10.74 -2.09
C ARG A 42 -5.54 -10.44 -0.60
N GLY A 43 -4.91 -9.39 -0.06
CA GLY A 43 -5.21 -8.83 1.26
C GLY A 43 -4.58 -9.55 2.44
N LEU A 44 -3.62 -10.47 2.25
CA LEU A 44 -3.00 -11.17 3.39
C LEU A 44 -2.33 -10.19 4.36
N SER A 45 -1.61 -9.18 3.84
CA SER A 45 -0.97 -8.14 4.64
C SER A 45 -1.99 -7.37 5.46
N LEU A 46 -3.11 -6.96 4.87
CA LEU A 46 -4.22 -6.32 5.58
C LEU A 46 -4.75 -7.19 6.74
N PHE A 47 -5.01 -8.48 6.48
CA PHE A 47 -5.56 -9.36 7.51
C PHE A 47 -4.55 -9.64 8.64
N GLU A 48 -3.28 -9.86 8.31
CA GLU A 48 -2.25 -10.04 9.34
C GLU A 48 -2.03 -8.75 10.13
N ARG A 49 -1.97 -7.59 9.47
CA ARG A 49 -1.79 -6.29 10.14
C ARG A 49 -2.95 -5.94 11.06
N ALA A 50 -4.18 -6.17 10.61
CA ALA A 50 -5.37 -5.94 11.44
C ALA A 50 -5.39 -6.79 12.71
N ALA A 51 -4.81 -8.00 12.65
CA ALA A 51 -4.71 -8.90 13.80
C ALA A 51 -3.55 -8.54 14.73
N THR A 52 -2.41 -8.09 14.18
CA THR A 52 -1.21 -7.76 14.97
C THR A 52 -1.20 -6.33 15.51
N SER A 53 -2.03 -5.44 14.97
CA SER A 53 -2.15 -4.03 15.35
C SER A 53 -3.63 -3.62 15.34
N PRO A 54 -4.44 -4.13 16.29
CA PRO A 54 -5.88 -3.86 16.36
C PRO A 54 -6.23 -2.38 16.58
N GLU A 55 -5.31 -1.60 17.13
CA GLU A 55 -5.42 -0.16 17.34
C GLU A 55 -5.20 0.67 16.05
N SER A 56 -4.58 0.09 15.03
CA SER A 56 -4.33 0.78 13.77
C SER A 56 -5.54 0.75 12.85
N ARG A 57 -5.75 1.86 12.14
CA ARG A 57 -6.79 2.02 11.11
C ARG A 57 -6.16 1.86 9.73
N ILE A 58 -6.39 0.72 9.11
CA ILE A 58 -5.68 0.33 7.88
C ILE A 58 -6.55 0.59 6.65
N ILE A 59 -6.09 1.42 5.73
CA ILE A 59 -6.75 1.66 4.44
C ILE A 59 -5.97 0.94 3.34
N GLY A 60 -6.57 -0.12 2.79
CA GLY A 60 -6.04 -0.83 1.64
C GLY A 60 -6.44 -0.15 0.33
N ILE A 61 -5.48 0.11 -0.56
CA ILE A 61 -5.73 0.67 -1.89
C ILE A 61 -5.36 -0.35 -2.99
N GLU A 62 -6.30 -0.72 -3.85
CA GLU A 62 -6.06 -1.69 -4.93
C GLU A 62 -6.73 -1.26 -6.24
N VAL A 63 -6.00 -1.35 -7.35
CA VAL A 63 -6.49 -0.93 -8.67
C VAL A 63 -7.38 -1.98 -9.32
N LYS A 64 -7.18 -3.27 -9.01
CA LYS A 64 -7.95 -4.39 -9.57
C LYS A 64 -9.28 -4.54 -8.83
N THR A 65 -10.35 -4.08 -9.45
CA THR A 65 -11.74 -4.13 -8.93
C THR A 65 -12.15 -5.49 -8.35
N LYS A 66 -11.80 -6.59 -9.04
CA LYS A 66 -12.07 -7.95 -8.56
C LYS A 66 -11.42 -8.25 -7.21
N LEU A 67 -10.18 -7.81 -7.00
CA LEU A 67 -9.45 -8.04 -5.75
C LEU A 67 -9.99 -7.14 -4.64
N ALA A 68 -10.18 -5.85 -4.92
CA ALA A 68 -10.77 -4.91 -3.98
C ALA A 68 -12.15 -5.37 -3.47
N TYR A 69 -13.04 -5.75 -4.39
CA TYR A 69 -14.36 -6.29 -4.04
C TYR A 69 -14.28 -7.54 -3.17
N LYS A 70 -13.43 -8.51 -3.56
CA LYS A 70 -13.32 -9.78 -2.84
C LYS A 70 -12.75 -9.60 -1.44
N VAL A 71 -11.72 -8.77 -1.28
CA VAL A 71 -11.14 -8.48 0.05
C VAL A 71 -12.17 -7.74 0.90
N ASN A 72 -12.88 -6.76 0.36
CA ASN A 72 -13.95 -6.07 1.08
C ASN A 72 -15.03 -7.02 1.60
N GLN A 73 -15.47 -8.00 0.78
CA GLN A 73 -16.40 -9.03 1.26
C GLN A 73 -15.82 -9.89 2.40
N GLN A 74 -14.52 -10.18 2.37
CA GLN A 74 -13.87 -10.95 3.44
C GLN A 74 -13.78 -10.16 4.74
N LEU A 75 -13.57 -8.84 4.67
CA LEU A 75 -13.62 -7.96 5.84
C LEU A 75 -15.00 -8.01 6.50
N GLN A 76 -16.07 -7.86 5.71
CA GLN A 76 -17.45 -7.94 6.20
C GLN A 76 -17.77 -9.30 6.84
N LYS A 77 -17.34 -10.40 6.22
CA LYS A 77 -17.55 -11.76 6.78
C LYS A 77 -16.81 -12.00 8.09
N ARG A 78 -15.71 -11.28 8.32
CA ARG A 78 -14.87 -11.40 9.53
C ARG A 78 -15.18 -10.33 10.57
N ASP A 79 -16.12 -9.43 10.30
CA ASP A 79 -16.40 -8.22 11.10
C ASP A 79 -15.12 -7.41 11.41
N LEU A 80 -14.19 -7.33 10.45
CA LEU A 80 -12.96 -6.55 10.60
C LEU A 80 -13.24 -5.08 10.27
N ARG A 81 -13.43 -4.26 11.31
CA ARG A 81 -13.80 -2.85 11.19
C ARG A 81 -12.62 -1.87 11.15
N ASN A 82 -11.46 -2.30 11.62
CA ASN A 82 -10.22 -1.50 11.57
C ASN A 82 -9.51 -1.59 10.20
N VAL A 83 -10.20 -2.08 9.16
CA VAL A 83 -9.72 -2.10 7.80
C VAL A 83 -10.79 -1.57 6.85
N ALA A 84 -10.40 -0.64 5.97
CA ALA A 84 -11.23 -0.14 4.88
C ALA A 84 -10.54 -0.35 3.54
N ILE A 85 -11.32 -0.47 2.47
CA ILE A 85 -10.79 -0.67 1.11
C ILE A 85 -11.16 0.53 0.24
N LEU A 86 -10.21 0.99 -0.57
CA LEU A 86 -10.42 1.93 -1.67
C LEU A 86 -9.94 1.32 -2.98
N CYS A 87 -10.82 1.25 -3.96
CA CYS A 87 -10.53 0.71 -5.29
C CYS A 87 -10.16 1.85 -6.25
N GLY A 88 -8.98 1.77 -6.84
CA GLY A 88 -8.52 2.70 -7.88
C GLY A 88 -7.01 2.85 -7.92
N ASP A 89 -6.55 3.78 -8.75
CA ASP A 89 -5.14 4.15 -8.81
C ASP A 89 -4.77 4.94 -7.56
N ALA A 90 -3.85 4.41 -6.75
CA ALA A 90 -3.40 5.07 -5.52
C ALA A 90 -2.89 6.49 -5.77
N ARG A 91 -2.25 6.76 -6.90
CA ARG A 91 -1.74 8.09 -7.23
C ARG A 91 -2.87 9.10 -7.37
N GLU A 92 -3.99 8.70 -7.98
CA GLU A 92 -5.15 9.58 -8.18
C GLU A 92 -6.05 9.69 -6.95
N ILE A 93 -6.09 8.64 -6.12
CA ILE A 93 -6.80 8.66 -4.84
C ILE A 93 -6.06 9.58 -3.87
N LEU A 94 -4.74 9.40 -3.71
CA LEU A 94 -3.96 10.11 -2.70
C LEU A 94 -3.83 11.61 -3.00
N LYS A 95 -3.80 12.04 -4.26
CA LYS A 95 -3.89 13.47 -4.65
C LYS A 95 -5.08 14.22 -4.04
N ARG A 96 -6.17 13.49 -3.77
CA ARG A 96 -7.43 14.04 -3.27
C ARG A 96 -7.64 13.77 -1.78
N ALA A 97 -6.77 12.94 -1.18
CA ALA A 97 -6.83 12.58 0.22
C ALA A 97 -6.28 13.71 1.11
N GLU A 98 -6.93 13.89 2.25
CA GLU A 98 -6.62 14.89 3.28
C GLU A 98 -6.87 14.28 4.68
N PRO A 99 -6.41 14.94 5.77
CA PRO A 99 -5.46 16.06 5.78
C PRO A 99 -4.01 15.60 5.50
N ALA A 100 -3.13 16.56 5.26
CA ALA A 100 -1.69 16.30 5.23
C ALA A 100 -1.20 15.84 6.63
N GLY A 101 -0.15 15.03 6.68
CA GLY A 101 0.41 14.52 7.94
C GLY A 101 -0.54 13.62 8.75
N SER A 102 -1.48 12.93 8.11
CA SER A 102 -2.46 12.05 8.76
C SER A 102 -2.08 10.57 8.74
N VAL A 103 -1.06 10.18 7.98
CA VAL A 103 -0.66 8.78 7.75
C VAL A 103 0.62 8.46 8.51
N GLN A 104 0.56 7.45 9.37
CA GLN A 104 1.71 6.99 10.16
C GLN A 104 2.56 5.97 9.41
N ARG A 105 1.93 5.05 8.68
CA ARG A 105 2.64 3.98 7.96
C ARG A 105 2.12 3.78 6.56
N VAL A 106 3.01 3.40 5.65
CA VAL A 106 2.68 3.04 4.29
C VAL A 106 3.46 1.78 3.91
N ALA A 107 2.76 0.76 3.44
CA ALA A 107 3.34 -0.46 2.91
C ALA A 107 3.11 -0.57 1.40
N LEU A 108 4.17 -0.93 0.66
CA LEU A 108 4.12 -1.29 -0.75
C LEU A 108 4.81 -2.63 -0.97
N HIS A 109 4.00 -3.66 -1.18
CA HIS A 109 4.49 -5.03 -1.33
C HIS A 109 4.53 -5.45 -2.79
N PHE A 110 5.73 -5.73 -3.31
CA PHE A 110 5.97 -6.29 -4.65
C PHE A 110 5.26 -5.53 -5.78
N PRO A 111 5.46 -4.20 -5.88
CA PRO A 111 4.86 -3.40 -6.95
C PRO A 111 5.27 -3.94 -8.33
N ASP A 112 4.34 -3.92 -9.29
CA ASP A 112 4.59 -4.43 -10.64
C ASP A 112 5.86 -3.81 -11.25
N PRO A 113 6.85 -4.61 -11.68
CA PRO A 113 8.17 -4.12 -12.02
C PRO A 113 8.24 -3.48 -13.41
N TRP A 114 7.22 -3.58 -14.28
CA TRP A 114 7.15 -2.93 -15.59
C TRP A 114 8.51 -2.76 -16.33
N TRP A 115 9.07 -3.87 -16.82
CA TRP A 115 10.45 -3.97 -17.34
C TRP A 115 10.83 -3.06 -18.51
N LYS A 116 9.85 -2.60 -19.31
CA LYS A 116 10.12 -1.85 -20.54
C LYS A 116 10.09 -0.35 -20.24
N LYS A 117 11.08 0.43 -20.71
CA LYS A 117 11.16 1.90 -20.52
C LYS A 117 9.86 2.64 -20.89
N ARG A 118 9.17 2.21 -21.93
CA ARG A 118 7.85 2.77 -22.31
C ARG A 118 6.76 2.63 -21.25
N HIS A 119 6.95 1.78 -20.24
CA HIS A 119 6.03 1.53 -19.14
C HIS A 119 6.43 2.28 -17.87
N ASP A 120 7.40 3.18 -17.92
CA ASP A 120 7.86 3.96 -16.76
C ASP A 120 6.71 4.68 -16.05
N LYS A 121 5.76 5.24 -16.81
CA LYS A 121 4.56 5.90 -16.29
C LYS A 121 3.55 4.95 -15.61
N ARG A 122 3.69 3.64 -15.79
CA ARG A 122 2.86 2.60 -15.15
C ARG A 122 3.40 2.16 -13.80
N ARG A 123 4.64 2.51 -13.46
CA ARG A 123 5.20 2.21 -12.15
C ARG A 123 4.45 2.98 -11.08
N VAL A 124 4.09 2.27 -10.01
CA VAL A 124 3.38 2.85 -8.88
C VAL A 124 4.33 3.70 -8.03
N ILE A 125 5.53 3.17 -7.75
CA ILE A 125 6.61 3.91 -7.11
C ILE A 125 7.28 4.81 -8.15
N GLY A 126 7.16 6.11 -7.92
CA GLY A 126 7.73 7.18 -8.72
C GLY A 126 7.34 8.53 -8.14
N GLU A 127 7.70 9.59 -8.87
CA GLU A 127 7.56 10.99 -8.43
C GLU A 127 6.19 11.33 -7.85
N VAL A 128 5.11 10.99 -8.55
CA VAL A 128 3.74 11.32 -8.14
C VAL A 128 3.40 10.68 -6.80
N LEU A 129 3.65 9.37 -6.65
CA LEU A 129 3.33 8.69 -5.40
C LEU A 129 4.18 9.23 -4.25
N LEU A 130 5.50 9.33 -4.44
CA LEU A 130 6.41 9.76 -3.37
C LEU A 130 6.14 11.20 -2.92
N THR A 131 5.67 12.07 -3.83
CA THR A 131 5.23 13.42 -3.49
C THR A 131 3.95 13.42 -2.66
N GLU A 132 2.95 12.63 -3.03
CA GLU A 132 1.73 12.51 -2.20
C GLU A 132 2.00 11.86 -0.85
N LEU A 133 2.86 10.85 -0.79
CA LEU A 133 3.28 10.24 0.47
C LEU A 133 4.03 11.24 1.36
N GLY A 134 4.94 12.04 0.78
CA GLY A 134 5.62 13.10 1.52
C GLY A 134 4.68 14.16 2.11
N ARG A 135 3.52 14.39 1.48
CA ARG A 135 2.47 15.29 1.97
C ARG A 135 1.59 14.63 3.03
N LEU A 136 1.17 13.39 2.80
CA LEU A 136 0.18 12.70 3.63
C LEU A 136 0.77 12.08 4.90
N MET A 137 2.05 11.69 4.87
CA MET A 137 2.70 11.07 6.02
C MET A 137 3.10 12.09 7.07
N GLU A 138 2.90 11.75 8.33
CA GLU A 138 3.39 12.54 9.47
C GLU A 138 4.92 12.49 9.55
N PRO A 139 5.59 13.54 10.07
CA PRO A 139 7.01 13.43 10.42
C PRO A 139 7.27 12.25 11.35
N GLY A 140 8.30 11.46 11.04
CA GLY A 140 8.59 10.19 11.72
C GLY A 140 7.81 8.98 11.17
N GLY A 141 6.82 9.17 10.31
CA GLY A 141 6.04 8.07 9.71
C GLY A 141 6.89 7.15 8.82
N GLU A 142 6.50 5.88 8.73
CA GLU A 142 7.29 4.81 8.12
C GLU A 142 6.78 4.42 6.73
N LEU A 143 7.67 4.45 5.73
CA LEU A 143 7.44 3.94 4.38
C LEU A 143 8.22 2.63 4.21
N PHE A 144 7.48 1.53 4.07
CA PHE A 144 8.03 0.19 3.89
C PHE A 144 7.76 -0.32 2.47
N ILE A 145 8.81 -0.73 1.76
CA ILE A 145 8.73 -1.25 0.41
C ILE A 145 9.38 -2.63 0.36
N GLN A 146 8.74 -3.58 -0.32
CA GLN A 146 9.30 -4.89 -0.61
C GLN A 146 9.31 -5.19 -2.10
N THR A 147 10.35 -5.87 -2.56
CA THR A 147 10.44 -6.38 -3.94
C THR A 147 11.34 -7.61 -4.01
N ASP A 148 11.04 -8.53 -4.91
CA ASP A 148 11.87 -9.68 -5.28
C ASP A 148 12.77 -9.38 -6.50
N VAL A 149 12.78 -8.13 -6.96
CA VAL A 149 13.57 -7.67 -8.11
C VAL A 149 14.67 -6.74 -7.61
N GLU A 150 15.91 -7.24 -7.58
CA GLU A 150 17.09 -6.52 -7.10
C GLU A 150 17.26 -5.14 -7.76
N HIS A 151 17.24 -5.09 -9.10
CA HIS A 151 17.36 -3.82 -9.82
C HIS A 151 16.27 -2.80 -9.46
N ARG A 152 15.08 -3.27 -9.06
CA ARG A 152 14.02 -2.36 -8.58
C ARG A 152 14.31 -1.88 -7.17
N ALA A 153 14.85 -2.75 -6.32
CA ALA A 153 15.28 -2.39 -4.98
C ALA A 153 16.31 -1.26 -5.02
N GLU A 154 17.34 -1.38 -5.86
CA GLU A 154 18.37 -0.36 -6.07
C GLU A 154 17.76 0.98 -6.51
N GLN A 155 16.81 0.93 -7.46
CA GLN A 155 16.13 2.13 -7.95
C GLN A 155 15.25 2.81 -6.91
N TYR A 156 14.61 2.04 -6.03
CA TYR A 156 13.79 2.59 -4.95
C TYR A 156 14.69 3.24 -3.89
N VAL A 157 15.80 2.60 -3.53
CA VAL A 157 16.80 3.19 -2.63
C VAL A 157 17.36 4.49 -3.20
N ALA A 158 17.74 4.52 -4.48
CA ALA A 158 18.25 5.73 -5.13
C ALA A 158 17.21 6.88 -5.12
N GLN A 159 15.97 6.60 -5.51
CA GLN A 159 14.88 7.59 -5.51
C GLN A 159 14.60 8.16 -4.12
N LEU A 160 14.68 7.32 -3.07
CA LEU A 160 14.49 7.77 -1.70
C LEU A 160 15.67 8.58 -1.19
N ARG A 161 16.92 8.20 -1.52
CA ARG A 161 18.12 8.97 -1.16
C ARG A 161 18.13 10.38 -1.74
N GLU A 162 17.70 10.53 -2.98
CA GLU A 162 17.68 11.83 -3.67
C GLU A 162 16.54 12.75 -3.19
N ARG A 163 15.57 12.21 -2.43
CA ARG A 163 14.39 12.95 -1.99
C ARG A 163 14.56 13.46 -0.57
N ALA A 164 14.65 14.79 -0.43
CA ALA A 164 14.78 15.47 0.87
C ALA A 164 13.64 15.22 1.89
N GLY A 165 12.52 14.62 1.48
CA GLY A 165 11.38 14.32 2.35
C GLY A 165 11.48 12.99 3.11
N PHE A 166 12.41 12.10 2.76
CA PHE A 166 12.57 10.79 3.38
C PHE A 166 14.02 10.52 3.80
N THR A 167 14.19 9.75 4.86
CA THR A 167 15.49 9.23 5.31
C THR A 167 15.44 7.72 5.35
N LEU A 168 16.41 7.05 4.72
CA LEU A 168 16.52 5.60 4.80
C LEU A 168 16.95 5.16 6.21
N ALA A 169 16.32 4.10 6.72
CA ALA A 169 16.59 3.58 8.07
C ALA A 169 17.96 2.91 8.21
N SER A 170 18.62 2.58 7.09
CA SER A 170 19.97 2.01 7.08
C SER A 170 20.85 2.66 6.03
N GLY A 171 22.17 2.64 6.26
CA GLY A 171 23.14 3.17 5.30
C GLY A 171 23.11 2.42 3.96
N SER A 172 22.89 1.10 3.97
CA SER A 172 22.73 0.30 2.76
C SER A 172 21.43 0.62 2.00
N GLY A 173 20.39 1.07 2.72
CA GLY A 173 19.04 1.27 2.23
C GLY A 173 18.14 0.04 2.40
N TYR A 174 18.67 -1.06 2.93
CA TYR A 174 17.94 -2.30 3.16
C TYR A 174 17.82 -2.65 4.64
N VAL A 175 16.74 -3.33 5.01
CA VAL A 175 16.50 -3.89 6.34
C VAL A 175 16.23 -5.39 6.25
N ASP A 176 16.51 -6.14 7.30
CA ASP A 176 16.40 -7.62 7.24
C ASP A 176 14.96 -8.10 7.36
N ALA A 177 14.16 -7.41 8.18
CA ALA A 177 12.82 -7.85 8.57
C ALA A 177 11.72 -6.90 8.05
N ASN A 178 10.50 -7.42 8.00
CA ASN A 178 9.30 -6.62 7.82
C ASN A 178 8.90 -6.00 9.18
N PRO A 179 8.99 -4.67 9.35
CA PRO A 179 8.74 -4.03 10.64
C PRO A 179 7.26 -4.03 11.04
N PHE A 180 6.35 -4.33 10.11
CA PHE A 180 4.91 -4.24 10.35
C PHE A 180 4.29 -5.57 10.81
N ASN A 181 5.09 -6.64 10.95
CA ASN A 181 4.64 -7.96 11.38
C ASN A 181 3.42 -8.46 10.59
N ALA A 182 3.37 -8.12 9.30
CA ALA A 182 2.26 -8.41 8.41
C ALA A 182 2.79 -8.73 7.01
N ARG A 183 2.64 -9.99 6.59
CA ARG A 183 3.21 -10.49 5.34
C ARG A 183 2.21 -10.36 4.22
N SER A 184 2.69 -9.93 3.05
CA SER A 184 1.90 -10.03 1.83
C SER A 184 1.84 -11.47 1.32
N ASN A 185 0.88 -11.77 0.44
CA ASN A 185 0.81 -13.09 -0.21
C ASN A 185 2.10 -13.44 -0.95
N ARG A 186 2.78 -12.44 -1.57
CA ARG A 186 4.01 -12.67 -2.30
C ARG A 186 5.20 -12.86 -1.36
N GLU A 187 5.27 -12.14 -0.25
CA GLU A 187 6.29 -12.36 0.79
C GLU A 187 6.22 -13.79 1.33
N LYS A 188 5.02 -14.23 1.74
CA LYS A 188 4.81 -15.61 2.21
C LYS A 188 5.29 -16.62 1.17
N ARG A 189 4.93 -16.42 -0.09
CA ARG A 189 5.34 -17.32 -1.18
C ARG A 189 6.84 -17.30 -1.43
N ALA A 190 7.47 -16.13 -1.39
CA ALA A 190 8.91 -15.99 -1.56
C ALA A 190 9.67 -16.72 -0.43
N MET A 191 9.19 -16.66 0.81
CA MET A 191 9.76 -17.42 1.93
C MET A 191 9.60 -18.94 1.74
N GLU A 192 8.44 -19.40 1.28
CA GLU A 192 8.20 -20.82 0.99
C GLU A 192 9.10 -21.35 -0.14
N ASP A 193 9.41 -20.49 -1.11
CA ASP A 193 10.23 -20.82 -2.28
C ASP A 193 11.73 -20.50 -2.10
N ASP A 194 12.15 -20.04 -0.91
CA ASP A 194 13.52 -19.57 -0.61
C ASP A 194 14.05 -18.52 -1.61
N LEU A 195 13.18 -17.58 -1.99
CA LEU A 195 13.51 -16.50 -2.92
C LEU A 195 13.96 -15.24 -2.16
N PRO A 196 14.94 -14.49 -2.72
CA PRO A 196 15.39 -13.24 -2.11
C PRO A 196 14.27 -12.20 -2.09
N VAL A 197 14.14 -11.48 -0.97
CA VAL A 197 13.24 -10.35 -0.80
C VAL A 197 14.05 -9.16 -0.31
N TRP A 198 14.07 -8.11 -1.10
CA TRP A 198 14.66 -6.83 -0.75
C TRP A 198 13.62 -6.01 0.02
N ARG A 199 14.00 -5.55 1.21
CA ARG A 199 13.14 -4.75 2.08
C ARG A 199 13.78 -3.40 2.33
N ILE A 200 13.01 -2.34 2.12
CA ILE A 200 13.46 -0.95 2.24
C ILE A 200 12.55 -0.29 3.26
N LEU A 201 13.15 0.37 4.25
CA LEU A 201 12.45 1.18 5.22
C LEU A 201 12.98 2.60 5.15
N ALA A 202 12.09 3.56 5.01
CA ALA A 202 12.37 4.97 5.11
C ALA A 202 11.44 5.64 6.11
N THR A 203 11.91 6.68 6.78
CA THR A 203 11.11 7.54 7.63
C THR A 203 10.85 8.87 6.94
N ARG A 204 9.67 9.45 7.17
CA ARG A 204 9.33 10.81 6.74
C ARG A 204 10.07 11.81 7.63
N ASN A 205 10.77 12.77 7.01
CA ASN A 205 11.50 13.83 7.72
C ASN A 205 10.59 14.87 8.40
#